data_AF-A0AAD1T2Y6-F1
#
_entry.id   AF-A0AAD1T2Y6-F1
#
_cell.length_a   1.000
_cell.length_b   1.000
_cell.length_c   1.000
_cell.angle_alpha   90.00
_cell.angle_beta   90.00
_cell.angle_gamma   90.00
#
_symmetry.space_group_name_H-M   'P 1'
#
loop_
_entity.id
_entity.type
_entity.pdbx_description
1 polymer ?
#
loop_
_entity_poly.entity_id
_entity_poly.type
_entity_poly.pdbx_seq_one_letter_code
_entity_poly.pdbx_strand_id
1 'polypeptide(L)'
;MSGQEFEEEANTSWSNNGDSDHSSPGNGVSESNQPSPVSTPSSNYPAHSALIPAQPRRIDPQSLILINQLLLAEDMEPLNTPMLLEDGYKVTQSELFALLCRIADELLFRQITWVKKLPFFRDLSIEDYTCLLSSTWQELILLSSLTTYNKQIFGDLADVTSKYLPSEDELHRFSEDSMEVMERLIYLYRKFSQLKISNEEYVCMKTVNFLNQDIQGLSSVSQLEQLNKRYWFVCQEFTECRYAHQHNRFPDLMMCLPEIRYIAGKLVNVPLEQLPLLFKALLHSCRTNLSKE
;
A
#
# COMPACT_ATOMS: atom_id res chain seq x y z
N MET A 1 -18.82 47.24 18.66
CA MET A 1 -17.74 46.69 19.50
C MET A 1 -17.63 45.24 19.10
N SER A 2 -16.81 44.96 18.08
CA SER A 2 -15.45 44.40 18.23
C SER A 2 -15.54 42.86 18.29
N GLY A 3 -15.08 42.08 17.31
CA GLY A 3 -14.19 42.39 16.20
C GLY A 3 -12.74 42.22 16.62
N GLN A 4 -12.20 41.02 16.40
CA GLN A 4 -10.78 40.70 16.49
C GLN A 4 -10.49 39.40 15.72
N GLU A 5 -9.76 39.55 14.62
CA GLU A 5 -9.14 38.46 13.88
C GLU A 5 -7.85 38.04 14.59
N PHE A 6 -7.41 36.79 14.39
CA PHE A 6 -6.09 36.32 14.83
C PHE A 6 -5.12 36.46 13.66
N GLU A 7 -4.05 37.23 13.85
CA GLU A 7 -2.88 37.28 12.95
C GLU A 7 -1.68 36.54 13.55
N GLU A 8 -0.75 36.22 12.67
CA GLU A 8 0.23 35.14 12.80
C GLU A 8 1.62 35.57 13.32
N GLU A 9 2.35 34.53 13.74
CA GLU A 9 3.80 34.37 13.75
C GLU A 9 4.74 35.27 14.59
N ALA A 10 5.63 34.56 15.27
CA ALA A 10 6.80 35.09 15.94
C ALA A 10 7.97 35.23 14.96
N ASN A 11 8.83 36.23 15.17
CA ASN A 11 10.12 36.28 14.47
C ASN A 11 11.23 36.77 15.40
N THR A 12 12.16 35.88 15.74
CA THR A 12 13.31 36.16 16.61
C THR A 12 14.63 35.85 15.91
N SER A 13 15.30 36.92 15.50
CA SER A 13 16.75 37.17 15.67
C SER A 13 17.75 36.02 15.45
N TRP A 14 18.63 36.16 14.46
CA TRP A 14 19.99 36.69 14.71
C TRP A 14 20.81 36.90 13.43
N SER A 15 21.67 37.92 13.47
CA SER A 15 22.70 38.21 12.46
C SER A 15 24.08 37.88 13.04
N ASN A 16 25.01 37.34 12.24
CA ASN A 16 26.40 37.82 12.26
C ASN A 16 27.26 37.31 11.07
N ASN A 17 28.27 38.12 10.75
CA ASN A 17 29.21 37.92 9.63
C ASN A 17 30.40 37.02 10.00
N GLY A 18 31.17 36.59 8.98
CA GLY A 18 32.49 35.98 9.17
C GLY A 18 33.24 35.73 7.85
N ASP A 19 33.93 36.73 7.32
CA ASP A 19 34.94 36.59 6.25
C ASP A 19 36.26 35.97 6.77
N SER A 20 37.02 35.29 5.89
CA SER A 20 38.42 35.63 5.51
C SER A 20 39.24 34.44 4.99
N ASP A 21 40.01 34.67 3.93
CA ASP A 21 41.01 33.75 3.34
C ASP A 21 42.28 33.57 4.20
N HIS A 22 43.14 32.59 3.87
CA HIS A 22 44.55 32.85 3.47
C HIS A 22 45.41 31.61 3.12
N SER A 23 45.94 31.62 1.88
CA SER A 23 47.35 31.41 1.44
C SER A 23 48.21 30.17 1.81
N SER A 24 48.76 29.54 0.76
CA SER A 24 49.90 28.60 0.71
C SER A 24 51.27 29.35 0.59
N PRO A 25 52.41 28.74 0.15
CA PRO A 25 53.11 27.49 0.55
C PRO A 25 54.60 27.73 0.92
N GLY A 26 55.37 26.69 1.27
CA GLY A 26 56.84 26.75 1.47
C GLY A 26 57.59 25.62 0.73
N ASN A 27 58.76 25.93 0.15
CA ASN A 27 59.54 25.04 -0.73
C ASN A 27 61.02 24.99 -0.28
N GLY A 28 61.74 23.87 -0.43
CA GLY A 28 63.11 23.70 0.10
C GLY A 28 63.97 22.60 -0.57
N VAL A 29 65.27 22.87 -0.73
CA VAL A 29 66.23 22.27 -1.70
C VAL A 29 67.64 22.30 -1.05
N SER A 30 68.58 21.33 -1.15
CA SER A 30 68.70 20.04 -1.86
C SER A 30 69.69 19.10 -1.12
N GLU A 31 70.01 17.90 -1.65
CA GLU A 31 71.40 17.48 -2.02
C GLU A 31 71.64 15.96 -2.27
N SER A 32 72.28 15.66 -3.42
CA SER A 32 73.47 14.78 -3.60
C SER A 32 73.51 13.30 -3.12
N ASN A 33 73.30 12.33 -4.04
CA ASN A 33 74.32 11.33 -4.51
C ASN A 33 73.75 10.04 -5.17
N GLN A 34 74.50 9.49 -6.14
CA GLN A 34 74.34 8.16 -6.81
C GLN A 34 75.36 7.14 -6.22
N PRO A 35 75.32 5.79 -6.46
CA PRO A 35 74.87 5.09 -7.69
C PRO A 35 74.07 3.75 -7.51
N SER A 36 73.81 3.06 -8.64
CA SER A 36 73.04 1.81 -8.85
C SER A 36 73.82 0.50 -8.51
N PRO A 37 73.32 -0.74 -8.77
CA PRO A 37 71.94 -1.25 -9.02
C PRO A 37 71.59 -2.56 -8.20
N VAL A 38 70.49 -3.25 -8.58
CA VAL A 38 70.17 -4.70 -8.40
C VAL A 38 69.10 -5.11 -7.35
N SER A 39 68.11 -5.88 -7.84
CA SER A 39 67.17 -6.81 -7.18
C SER A 39 65.92 -6.30 -6.41
N THR A 40 64.82 -6.99 -6.73
CA THR A 40 63.43 -6.95 -6.25
C THR A 40 63.24 -7.16 -4.74
N PRO A 41 62.14 -6.64 -4.13
CA PRO A 41 60.90 -7.42 -4.08
C PRO A 41 59.58 -6.65 -4.29
N SER A 42 58.51 -7.43 -4.41
CA SER A 42 57.13 -7.06 -4.75
C SER A 42 56.48 -5.97 -3.89
N SER A 43 55.55 -5.23 -4.52
CA SER A 43 54.71 -4.22 -3.87
C SER A 43 53.81 -4.81 -2.77
N ASN A 44 53.94 -4.28 -1.55
CA ASN A 44 52.94 -4.45 -0.49
C ASN A 44 51.82 -3.41 -0.69
N TYR A 45 50.72 -3.82 -1.32
CA TYR A 45 49.44 -3.13 -1.15
C TYR A 45 48.82 -3.57 0.19
N PRO A 46 48.35 -2.66 1.05
CA PRO A 46 47.56 -3.05 2.22
C PRO A 46 46.28 -3.72 1.73
N ALA A 47 45.97 -4.89 2.31
CA ALA A 47 44.88 -5.73 1.85
C ALA A 47 43.54 -4.99 1.84
N HIS A 48 42.76 -5.20 0.78
CA HIS A 48 41.34 -4.85 0.78
C HIS A 48 40.69 -5.41 2.04
N SER A 49 39.99 -4.56 2.80
CA SER A 49 38.97 -5.05 3.73
C SER A 49 37.96 -5.83 2.90
N ALA A 50 38.03 -7.16 2.97
CA ALA A 50 37.07 -8.02 2.32
C ALA A 50 35.68 -7.66 2.88
N LEU A 51 34.82 -7.10 2.02
CA LEU A 51 33.42 -6.92 2.33
C LEU A 51 32.86 -8.30 2.65
N ILE A 52 32.64 -8.56 3.95
CA ILE A 52 32.00 -9.78 4.42
C ILE A 52 30.66 -9.85 3.68
N PRO A 53 30.38 -10.93 2.93
CA PRO A 53 29.08 -11.09 2.31
C PRO A 53 28.04 -11.03 3.43
N ALA A 54 27.15 -10.02 3.37
CA ALA A 54 26.11 -9.86 4.37
C ALA A 54 25.34 -11.18 4.45
N GLN A 55 25.39 -11.85 5.60
CA GLN A 55 24.65 -13.09 5.78
C GLN A 55 23.17 -12.79 5.51
N PRO A 56 22.45 -13.67 4.80
CA PRO A 56 21.03 -13.46 4.56
C PRO A 56 20.35 -13.32 5.91
N ARG A 57 19.80 -12.13 6.19
CA ARG A 57 19.11 -11.86 7.45
C ARG A 57 17.99 -12.89 7.59
N ARG A 58 18.07 -13.70 8.64
CA ARG A 58 16.98 -14.59 9.00
C ARG A 58 15.96 -13.76 9.75
N ILE A 59 14.73 -13.78 9.26
CA ILE A 59 13.57 -13.22 9.96
C ILE A 59 13.44 -13.86 11.34
N ASP A 60 13.07 -13.06 12.34
CA ASP A 60 12.80 -13.53 13.68
C ASP A 60 11.64 -14.56 13.70
N PRO A 61 11.77 -15.68 14.44
CA PRO A 61 10.71 -16.68 14.54
C PRO A 61 9.37 -16.14 15.07
N GLN A 62 9.37 -15.11 15.94
CA GLN A 62 8.15 -14.51 16.46
C GLN A 62 7.41 -13.73 15.37
N SER A 63 8.13 -13.00 14.51
CA SER A 63 7.55 -12.30 13.36
C SER A 63 6.88 -13.28 12.39
N LEU A 64 7.52 -14.44 12.12
CA LEU A 64 6.90 -15.51 11.34
C LEU A 64 5.63 -16.07 12.02
N ILE A 65 5.63 -16.28 13.34
CA ILE A 65 4.44 -16.77 14.06
C ILE A 65 3.29 -15.78 13.94
N LEU A 66 3.55 -14.47 14.09
CA LEU A 66 2.54 -13.42 13.96
C LEU A 66 1.95 -13.36 12.54
N ILE A 67 2.78 -13.45 11.50
CA ILE A 67 2.31 -13.51 10.10
C ILE A 67 1.43 -14.74 9.86
N ASN A 68 1.85 -15.91 10.34
CA ASN A 68 1.05 -17.14 10.19
C ASN A 68 -0.30 -17.04 10.92
N GLN A 69 -0.37 -16.38 12.08
CA GLN A 69 -1.63 -16.12 12.77
C GLN A 69 -2.55 -15.19 11.97
N LEU A 70 -2.01 -14.16 11.32
CA LEU A 70 -2.78 -13.29 10.42
C LEU A 70 -3.28 -14.04 9.17
N LEU A 71 -2.45 -14.91 8.58
CA LEU A 71 -2.85 -15.78 7.45
C LEU A 71 -4.00 -16.72 7.83
N LEU A 72 -3.97 -17.31 9.03
CA LEU A 72 -5.04 -18.18 9.54
C LEU A 72 -6.35 -17.42 9.86
N ALA A 73 -6.28 -16.10 10.06
CA ALA A 73 -7.46 -15.26 10.26
C ALA A 73 -8.13 -14.87 8.93
N GLU A 74 -7.38 -14.85 7.83
CA GLU A 74 -7.84 -14.42 6.52
C GLU A 74 -8.67 -15.49 5.79
N ASP A 75 -9.68 -15.05 5.04
CA ASP A 75 -10.53 -15.94 4.24
C ASP A 75 -10.10 -15.93 2.77
N MET A 76 -9.16 -16.82 2.44
CA MET A 76 -8.56 -16.92 1.10
C MET A 76 -9.38 -17.80 0.13
N GLU A 77 -10.55 -18.31 0.53
CA GLU A 77 -11.41 -19.08 -0.37
C GLU A 77 -12.02 -18.18 -1.46
N PRO A 78 -12.35 -18.70 -2.65
CA PRO A 78 -13.02 -17.93 -3.69
C PRO A 78 -14.33 -17.29 -3.21
N LEU A 79 -14.74 -16.18 -3.83
CA LEU A 79 -16.07 -15.58 -3.63
C LEU A 79 -17.16 -16.56 -4.08
N ASN A 80 -18.18 -16.72 -3.24
CA ASN A 80 -19.34 -17.57 -3.48
C ASN A 80 -20.36 -16.90 -4.42
N THR A 81 -20.33 -15.57 -4.49
CA THR A 81 -21.21 -14.77 -5.35
C THR A 81 -21.03 -15.17 -6.82
N PRO A 82 -22.07 -15.71 -7.50
CA PRO A 82 -21.93 -16.18 -8.87
C PRO A 82 -21.80 -15.03 -9.86
N MET A 83 -20.79 -15.14 -10.74
CA MET A 83 -20.47 -14.19 -11.82
C MET A 83 -20.51 -14.84 -13.22
N LEU A 84 -20.91 -16.12 -13.31
CA LEU A 84 -21.07 -16.81 -14.59
C LEU A 84 -22.41 -16.43 -15.23
N LEU A 85 -22.38 -16.12 -16.52
CA LEU A 85 -23.54 -15.74 -17.31
C LEU A 85 -23.53 -16.46 -18.65
N GLU A 86 -24.70 -16.90 -19.12
CA GLU A 86 -24.89 -17.55 -20.41
C GLU A 86 -24.39 -16.68 -21.59
N ASP A 87 -23.97 -17.34 -22.67
CA ASP A 87 -23.53 -16.66 -23.88
C ASP A 87 -24.67 -15.91 -24.56
N GLY A 88 -24.40 -14.67 -24.96
CA GLY A 88 -25.41 -13.76 -25.50
C GLY A 88 -26.33 -13.08 -24.47
N TYR A 89 -26.24 -13.43 -23.17
CA TYR A 89 -26.99 -12.71 -22.13
C TYR A 89 -26.57 -11.22 -22.09
N LYS A 90 -27.55 -10.32 -22.05
CA LYS A 90 -27.34 -8.88 -21.87
C LYS A 90 -27.64 -8.51 -20.43
N VAL A 91 -26.68 -7.87 -19.77
CA VAL A 91 -26.81 -7.42 -18.38
C VAL A 91 -27.37 -6.01 -18.36
N THR A 92 -28.41 -5.77 -17.59
CA THR A 92 -28.96 -4.43 -17.34
C THR A 92 -28.17 -3.70 -16.25
N GLN A 93 -28.26 -2.36 -16.23
CA GLN A 93 -27.65 -1.53 -15.18
C GLN A 93 -28.05 -2.01 -13.77
N SER A 94 -29.33 -2.36 -13.58
CA SER A 94 -29.88 -2.81 -12.29
C SER A 94 -29.38 -4.18 -11.84
N GLU A 95 -29.20 -5.13 -12.76
CA GLU A 95 -28.63 -6.45 -12.46
C GLU A 95 -27.15 -6.36 -12.11
N LEU A 96 -26.39 -5.51 -12.84
CA LEU A 96 -24.99 -5.26 -12.52
C LEU A 96 -24.86 -4.57 -11.16
N PHE A 97 -25.69 -3.56 -10.87
CA PHE A 97 -25.72 -2.94 -9.55
C PHE A 97 -26.03 -3.96 -8.44
N ALA A 98 -27.04 -4.81 -8.63
CA ALA A 98 -27.38 -5.87 -7.67
C ALA A 98 -26.28 -6.93 -7.51
N LEU A 99 -25.49 -7.21 -8.55
CA LEU A 99 -24.29 -8.05 -8.43
C LEU A 99 -23.20 -7.35 -7.61
N LEU A 100 -22.89 -6.08 -7.90
CA LEU A 100 -21.91 -5.30 -7.15
C LEU A 100 -22.27 -5.23 -5.65
N CYS A 101 -23.56 -5.03 -5.33
CA CYS A 101 -24.04 -5.08 -3.94
C CYS A 101 -23.83 -6.44 -3.27
N ARG A 102 -24.11 -7.56 -3.95
CA ARG A 102 -23.87 -8.91 -3.40
C ARG A 102 -22.39 -9.19 -3.15
N ILE A 103 -21.52 -8.78 -4.06
CA ILE A 103 -20.06 -8.88 -3.90
C ILE A 103 -19.61 -8.04 -2.70
N ALA A 104 -20.07 -6.80 -2.59
CA ALA A 104 -19.72 -5.92 -1.47
C ALA A 104 -20.20 -6.45 -0.11
N ASP A 105 -21.40 -7.02 -0.05
CA ASP A 105 -21.96 -7.65 1.16
C ASP A 105 -21.15 -8.88 1.60
N GLU A 106 -20.83 -9.80 0.66
CA GLU A 106 -19.97 -10.96 0.95
C GLU A 106 -18.58 -10.51 1.44
N LEU A 107 -17.97 -9.53 0.77
CA LEU A 107 -16.66 -9.00 1.15
C LEU A 107 -16.68 -8.31 2.52
N LEU A 108 -17.75 -7.56 2.84
CA LEU A 108 -17.94 -6.93 4.15
C LEU A 108 -18.13 -7.98 5.26
N PHE A 109 -18.93 -9.01 5.02
CA PHE A 109 -19.12 -10.12 5.96
C PHE A 109 -17.80 -10.86 6.25
N ARG A 110 -16.95 -11.04 5.24
CA ARG A 110 -15.59 -11.57 5.42
C ARG A 110 -14.72 -10.65 6.29
N GLN A 111 -14.83 -9.32 6.18
CA GLN A 111 -14.11 -8.40 7.07
C GLN A 111 -14.59 -8.51 8.53
N ILE A 112 -15.92 -8.56 8.75
CA ILE A 112 -16.51 -8.78 10.09
C ILE A 112 -16.00 -10.10 10.71
N THR A 113 -15.87 -11.14 9.89
CA THR A 113 -15.38 -12.46 10.31
C THR A 113 -13.87 -12.47 10.56
N TRP A 114 -13.08 -11.78 9.73
CA TRP A 114 -11.64 -11.60 9.88
C TRP A 114 -11.29 -10.91 11.20
N VAL A 115 -11.95 -9.80 11.54
CA VAL A 115 -11.70 -9.06 12.80
C VAL A 115 -11.82 -10.00 14.01
N LYS A 116 -12.86 -10.85 14.05
CA LYS A 116 -13.11 -11.81 15.14
C LYS A 116 -12.07 -12.94 15.25
N LYS A 117 -11.29 -13.17 14.19
CA LYS A 117 -10.23 -14.19 14.12
C LYS A 117 -8.82 -13.63 14.41
N LEU A 118 -8.67 -12.30 14.54
CA LEU A 118 -7.36 -11.68 14.78
C LEU A 118 -6.71 -12.21 16.06
N PRO A 119 -5.39 -12.47 16.08
CA PRO A 119 -4.70 -13.04 17.24
C PRO A 119 -4.72 -12.15 18.48
N PHE A 120 -5.00 -10.85 18.29
CA PHE A 120 -5.14 -9.83 19.33
C PHE A 120 -6.61 -9.40 19.54
N PHE A 121 -7.62 -10.19 19.12
CA PHE A 121 -9.05 -9.84 19.26
C PHE A 121 -9.52 -9.57 20.70
N ARG A 122 -8.73 -9.95 21.71
CA ARG A 122 -9.00 -9.67 23.13
C ARG A 122 -8.30 -8.42 23.67
N ASP A 123 -7.47 -7.78 22.85
CA ASP A 123 -6.62 -6.66 23.25
C ASP A 123 -7.35 -5.31 23.11
N LEU A 124 -8.45 -5.24 22.34
CA LEU A 124 -9.28 -4.03 22.18
C LEU A 124 -10.76 -4.32 22.50
N SER A 125 -11.55 -3.27 22.73
CA SER A 125 -13.00 -3.42 22.98
C SER A 125 -13.78 -3.72 21.69
N ILE A 126 -14.97 -4.32 21.84
CA ILE A 126 -15.90 -4.53 20.70
C ILE A 126 -16.34 -3.19 20.11
N GLU A 127 -16.43 -2.14 20.93
CA GLU A 127 -16.75 -0.77 20.52
C GLU A 127 -15.63 -0.20 19.64
N ASP A 128 -14.37 -0.35 20.04
CA ASP A 128 -13.20 0.05 19.24
C ASP A 128 -13.17 -0.71 17.90
N TYR A 129 -13.37 -2.04 17.90
CA TYR A 129 -13.45 -2.82 16.65
C TYR A 129 -14.61 -2.39 15.75
N THR A 130 -15.77 -2.05 16.32
CA THR A 130 -16.93 -1.57 15.57
C THR A 130 -16.66 -0.20 14.96
N CYS A 131 -16.00 0.69 15.71
CA CYS A 131 -15.55 2.00 15.25
C CYS A 131 -14.56 1.87 14.08
N LEU A 132 -13.47 1.12 14.26
CA LEU A 132 -12.46 0.88 13.23
C LEU A 132 -13.07 0.30 11.95
N LEU A 133 -13.91 -0.73 12.07
CA LEU A 133 -14.50 -1.38 10.91
C LEU A 133 -15.50 -0.46 10.19
N SER A 134 -16.31 0.30 10.94
CA SER A 134 -17.27 1.25 10.35
C SER A 134 -16.57 2.36 9.55
N SER A 135 -15.36 2.74 9.95
CA SER A 135 -14.55 3.76 9.26
C SER A 135 -13.66 3.23 8.13
N THR A 136 -13.29 1.94 8.11
CA THR A 136 -12.26 1.41 7.18
C THR A 136 -12.74 0.25 6.29
N TRP A 137 -13.98 -0.22 6.40
CA TRP A 137 -14.43 -1.42 5.68
C TRP A 137 -14.24 -1.33 4.16
N GLN A 138 -14.44 -0.16 3.55
CA GLN A 138 -14.25 0.07 2.12
C GLN A 138 -12.77 -0.08 1.71
N GLU A 139 -11.85 0.37 2.57
CA GLU A 139 -10.40 0.24 2.37
C GLU A 139 -9.97 -1.24 2.41
N LEU A 140 -10.52 -2.00 3.37
CA LEU A 140 -10.26 -3.44 3.50
C LEU A 140 -10.82 -4.23 2.30
N ILE A 141 -12.03 -3.88 1.85
CA ILE A 141 -12.63 -4.46 0.65
C ILE A 141 -11.77 -4.16 -0.58
N LEU A 142 -11.35 -2.91 -0.79
CA LEU A 142 -10.50 -2.51 -1.90
C LEU A 142 -9.15 -3.25 -1.89
N LEU A 143 -8.47 -3.30 -0.73
CA LEU A 143 -7.20 -4.02 -0.58
C LEU A 143 -7.37 -5.51 -0.90
N SER A 144 -8.43 -6.17 -0.40
CA SER A 144 -8.73 -7.58 -0.69
C SER A 144 -9.09 -7.84 -2.17
N SER A 145 -9.77 -6.88 -2.81
CA SER A 145 -10.14 -6.94 -4.23
C SER A 145 -8.92 -6.84 -5.15
N LEU A 146 -7.91 -6.06 -4.76
CA LEU A 146 -6.64 -5.92 -5.49
C LEU A 146 -5.69 -7.10 -5.28
N THR A 147 -5.89 -7.91 -4.24
CA THR A 147 -5.01 -9.02 -3.83
C THR A 147 -5.74 -10.37 -3.92
N THR A 148 -6.31 -10.87 -2.83
CA THR A 148 -6.95 -12.19 -2.70
C THR A 148 -7.97 -12.46 -3.81
N TYR A 149 -8.86 -11.51 -4.07
CA TYR A 149 -9.98 -11.70 -5.01
C TYR A 149 -9.71 -11.12 -6.40
N ASN A 150 -8.47 -10.72 -6.70
CA ASN A 150 -8.08 -10.04 -7.94
C ASN A 150 -8.59 -10.77 -9.20
N LYS A 151 -8.46 -12.11 -9.24
CA LYS A 151 -8.92 -12.92 -10.38
C LYS A 151 -10.42 -12.84 -10.62
N GLN A 152 -11.23 -12.80 -9.57
CA GLN A 152 -12.69 -12.77 -9.69
C GLN A 152 -13.19 -11.33 -9.97
N ILE A 153 -12.58 -10.33 -9.34
CA ILE A 153 -12.97 -8.92 -9.52
C ILE A 153 -12.48 -8.35 -10.87
N PHE A 154 -11.26 -8.68 -11.32
CA PHE A 154 -10.69 -8.18 -12.57
C PHE A 154 -10.76 -9.17 -13.74
N GLY A 155 -11.20 -10.42 -13.49
CA GLY A 155 -11.54 -11.43 -14.49
C GLY A 155 -13.05 -11.64 -14.58
N ASP A 156 -13.63 -12.49 -13.73
CA ASP A 156 -15.02 -12.95 -13.83
C ASP A 156 -16.05 -11.78 -13.86
N LEU A 157 -15.96 -10.84 -12.92
CA LEU A 157 -16.80 -9.64 -12.90
C LEU A 157 -16.56 -8.75 -14.12
N ALA A 158 -15.35 -8.73 -14.66
CA ALA A 158 -15.02 -7.99 -15.88
C ALA A 158 -15.57 -8.65 -17.15
N ASP A 159 -15.83 -9.96 -17.14
CA ASP A 159 -16.64 -10.64 -18.17
C ASP A 159 -18.12 -10.26 -18.02
N VAL A 160 -18.66 -10.15 -16.78
CA VAL A 160 -20.02 -9.66 -16.54
C VAL A 160 -20.20 -8.21 -17.02
N THR A 161 -19.31 -7.28 -16.65
CA THR A 161 -19.44 -5.88 -17.07
C THR A 161 -19.22 -5.68 -18.58
N SER A 162 -18.58 -6.63 -19.27
CA SER A 162 -18.51 -6.61 -20.73
C SER A 162 -19.90 -6.77 -21.38
N LYS A 163 -20.78 -7.59 -20.78
CA LYS A 163 -22.16 -7.89 -21.22
C LYS A 163 -23.19 -6.80 -20.88
N TYR A 164 -22.80 -5.78 -20.10
CA TYR A 164 -23.60 -4.59 -19.82
C TYR A 164 -23.38 -3.51 -20.90
N LEU A 165 -24.44 -3.02 -21.53
CA LEU A 165 -24.37 -1.92 -22.51
C LEU A 165 -25.03 -0.67 -21.93
N PRO A 166 -24.27 0.38 -21.56
CA PRO A 166 -24.84 1.65 -21.09
C PRO A 166 -25.51 2.41 -22.23
N SER A 167 -26.51 3.22 -21.88
CA SER A 167 -27.13 4.22 -22.75
C SER A 167 -26.27 5.48 -22.90
N GLU A 168 -26.51 6.27 -23.96
CA GLU A 168 -25.87 7.58 -24.15
C GLU A 168 -26.10 8.51 -22.93
N ASP A 169 -27.32 8.49 -22.37
CA ASP A 169 -27.64 9.28 -21.16
C ASP A 169 -26.78 8.87 -19.96
N GLU A 170 -26.45 7.58 -19.82
CA GLU A 170 -25.55 7.10 -18.75
C GLU A 170 -24.10 7.53 -19.00
N LEU A 171 -23.64 7.48 -20.24
CA LEU A 171 -22.32 7.97 -20.64
C LEU A 171 -22.18 9.48 -20.36
N HIS A 172 -23.22 10.27 -20.66
CA HIS A 172 -23.26 11.70 -20.36
C HIS A 172 -23.32 12.03 -18.85
N ARG A 173 -23.73 11.09 -17.99
CA ARG A 173 -23.72 11.26 -16.52
C ARG A 173 -22.40 10.86 -15.86
N PHE A 174 -21.38 10.45 -16.61
CA PHE A 174 -20.07 10.09 -16.04
C PHE A 174 -19.33 11.34 -15.56
N SER A 175 -19.20 11.50 -14.24
CA SER A 175 -18.62 12.72 -13.63
C SER A 175 -17.09 12.73 -13.62
N GLU A 176 -16.52 13.93 -13.44
CA GLU A 176 -15.07 14.10 -13.23
C GLU A 176 -14.59 13.35 -11.97
N ASP A 177 -15.36 13.33 -10.88
CA ASP A 177 -15.06 12.51 -9.69
C ASP A 177 -15.00 11.00 -10.01
N SER A 178 -15.95 10.50 -10.82
CA SER A 178 -15.95 9.09 -11.26
C SER A 178 -14.74 8.79 -12.15
N MET A 179 -14.32 9.75 -12.98
CA MET A 179 -13.12 9.64 -13.81
C MET A 179 -11.84 9.63 -12.96
N GLU A 180 -11.72 10.52 -11.97
CA GLU A 180 -10.59 10.54 -11.03
C GLU A 180 -10.46 9.21 -10.28
N VAL A 181 -11.56 8.71 -9.72
CA VAL A 181 -11.61 7.41 -9.02
C VAL A 181 -11.18 6.27 -9.95
N MET A 182 -11.65 6.28 -11.20
CA MET A 182 -11.26 5.29 -12.21
C MET A 182 -9.76 5.32 -12.50
N GLU A 183 -9.18 6.48 -12.79
CA GLU A 183 -7.75 6.62 -13.12
C GLU A 183 -6.86 6.20 -11.95
N ARG A 184 -7.21 6.61 -10.72
CA ARG A 184 -6.53 6.21 -9.49
C ARG A 184 -6.60 4.71 -9.24
N LEU A 185 -7.77 4.08 -9.46
CA LEU A 185 -7.93 2.63 -9.37
C LEU A 185 -7.11 1.87 -10.42
N ILE A 186 -7.03 2.37 -11.65
CA ILE A 186 -6.19 1.79 -12.72
C ILE A 186 -4.70 1.88 -12.35
N TYR A 187 -4.25 3.03 -11.84
CA TYR A 187 -2.88 3.20 -11.34
C TYR A 187 -2.57 2.21 -10.22
N LEU A 188 -3.45 2.12 -9.22
CA LEU A 188 -3.26 1.24 -8.06
C LEU A 188 -3.26 -0.24 -8.48
N TYR A 189 -4.17 -0.66 -9.36
CA TYR A 189 -4.20 -2.00 -9.94
C TYR A 189 -2.87 -2.38 -10.62
N ARG A 190 -2.30 -1.47 -11.42
CA ARG A 190 -0.99 -1.66 -12.06
C ARG A 190 0.14 -1.75 -11.02
N LYS A 191 0.15 -0.86 -10.01
CA LYS A 191 1.15 -0.88 -8.92
C LYS A 191 1.11 -2.21 -8.15
N PHE A 192 -0.08 -2.73 -7.82
CA PHE A 192 -0.23 -4.04 -7.18
C PHE A 192 0.27 -5.19 -8.05
N SER A 193 -0.06 -5.15 -9.35
CA SER A 193 0.39 -6.14 -10.34
C SER A 193 1.92 -6.16 -10.53
N GLN A 194 2.57 -4.99 -10.46
CA GLN A 194 4.02 -4.83 -10.50
C GLN A 194 4.70 -5.32 -9.20
N LEU A 195 4.14 -4.96 -8.04
CA LEU A 195 4.69 -5.34 -6.73
C LEU A 195 4.60 -6.84 -6.46
N LYS A 196 3.61 -7.53 -7.04
CA LYS A 196 3.33 -8.97 -6.82
C LYS A 196 3.30 -9.28 -5.32
N ILE A 197 2.41 -8.57 -4.62
CA ILE A 197 2.24 -8.62 -3.17
C ILE A 197 1.91 -10.06 -2.77
N SER A 198 2.66 -10.63 -1.83
CA SER A 198 2.41 -11.98 -1.32
C SER A 198 1.31 -11.97 -0.25
N ASN A 199 0.78 -13.15 0.09
CA ASN A 199 -0.28 -13.26 1.10
C ASN A 199 0.19 -12.75 2.48
N GLU A 200 1.44 -13.02 2.84
CA GLU A 200 2.09 -12.55 4.05
C GLU A 200 2.15 -11.01 4.12
N GLU A 201 2.47 -10.37 2.99
CA GLU A 201 2.53 -8.92 2.88
C GLU A 201 1.14 -8.31 2.93
N TYR A 202 0.18 -8.91 2.21
CA TYR A 202 -1.21 -8.49 2.20
C TYR A 202 -1.82 -8.49 3.61
N VAL A 203 -1.69 -9.58 4.38
CA VAL A 203 -2.31 -9.63 5.73
C VAL A 203 -1.63 -8.65 6.69
N CYS A 204 -0.33 -8.42 6.55
CA CYS A 204 0.39 -7.35 7.27
C CYS A 204 -0.12 -5.95 6.90
N MET A 205 -0.17 -5.62 5.60
CA MET A 205 -0.70 -4.35 5.09
C MET A 205 -2.14 -4.11 5.56
N LYS A 206 -3.00 -5.12 5.47
CA LYS A 206 -4.40 -5.09 5.92
C LYS A 206 -4.50 -4.78 7.41
N THR A 207 -3.67 -5.43 8.22
CA THR A 207 -3.63 -5.24 9.68
C THR A 207 -3.12 -3.85 10.06
N VAL A 208 -2.04 -3.38 9.43
CA VAL A 208 -1.51 -2.01 9.62
C VAL A 208 -2.52 -0.95 9.15
N ASN A 209 -3.27 -1.21 8.08
CA ASN A 209 -4.28 -0.27 7.62
C ASN A 209 -5.50 -0.20 8.55
N PHE A 210 -5.97 -1.35 9.02
CA PHE A 210 -7.12 -1.47 9.94
C PHE A 210 -6.86 -0.85 11.31
N LEU A 211 -5.64 -1.00 11.83
CA LEU A 211 -5.20 -0.42 13.10
C LEU A 211 -4.89 1.08 12.93
N ASN A 212 -5.86 1.86 12.47
CA ASN A 212 -5.74 3.30 12.28
C ASN A 212 -6.12 4.05 13.56
N GLN A 213 -5.12 4.64 14.23
CA GLN A 213 -5.28 5.34 15.51
C GLN A 213 -5.96 6.71 15.39
N ASP A 214 -6.02 7.29 14.18
CA ASP A 214 -6.50 8.66 13.95
C ASP A 214 -8.04 8.75 13.87
N ILE A 215 -8.71 7.59 13.92
CA ILE A 215 -10.17 7.47 13.88
C ILE A 215 -10.79 8.02 15.18
N GLN A 216 -11.78 8.88 15.01
CA GLN A 216 -12.46 9.55 16.13
C GLN A 216 -13.42 8.59 16.86
N GLY A 217 -13.43 8.65 18.19
CA GLY A 217 -14.30 7.82 19.05
C GLY A 217 -13.64 6.55 19.62
N LEU A 218 -12.36 6.31 19.33
CA LEU A 218 -11.60 5.21 19.91
C LEU A 218 -11.28 5.43 21.40
N SER A 219 -11.43 4.38 22.20
CA SER A 219 -11.12 4.37 23.64
C SER A 219 -9.67 3.96 23.91
N SER A 220 -9.17 2.95 23.19
CA SER A 220 -7.88 2.29 23.50
C SER A 220 -6.72 2.73 22.61
N VAL A 221 -6.66 4.02 22.23
CA VAL A 221 -5.74 4.59 21.21
C VAL A 221 -4.28 4.15 21.40
N SER A 222 -3.73 4.20 22.63
CA SER A 222 -2.34 3.82 22.89
C SER A 222 -2.06 2.30 22.71
N GLN A 223 -3.05 1.45 22.98
CA GLN A 223 -2.92 0.00 22.75
C GLN A 223 -2.98 -0.30 21.24
N LEU A 224 -3.84 0.40 20.52
CA LEU A 224 -3.94 0.32 19.08
C LEU A 224 -2.65 0.80 18.39
N GLU A 225 -2.06 1.91 18.82
CA GLU A 225 -0.74 2.38 18.36
C GLU A 225 0.36 1.31 18.56
N GLN A 226 0.38 0.65 19.72
CA GLN A 226 1.33 -0.43 20.01
C GLN A 226 1.11 -1.66 19.11
N LEU A 227 -0.14 -2.03 18.85
CA LEU A 227 -0.48 -3.09 17.91
C LEU A 227 -0.07 -2.71 16.47
N ASN A 228 -0.36 -1.49 16.02
CA ASN A 228 0.02 -1.00 14.69
C ASN A 228 1.54 -1.09 14.52
N LYS A 229 2.31 -0.49 15.44
CA LYS A 229 3.78 -0.53 15.44
C LYS A 229 4.32 -1.95 15.40
N ARG A 230 3.74 -2.89 16.17
CA ARG A 230 4.13 -4.32 16.15
C ARG A 230 4.01 -4.90 14.74
N TYR A 231 2.85 -4.76 14.09
CA TYR A 231 2.63 -5.32 12.75
C TYR A 231 3.38 -4.57 11.64
N TRP A 232 3.62 -3.28 11.82
CA TRP A 232 4.48 -2.47 10.94
C TRP A 232 5.92 -3.01 10.93
N PHE A 233 6.53 -3.25 12.10
CA PHE A 233 7.88 -3.82 12.18
C PHE A 233 7.95 -5.25 11.68
N VAL A 234 6.95 -6.10 11.96
CA VAL A 234 6.85 -7.47 11.43
C VAL A 234 6.80 -7.45 9.89
N CYS A 235 6.06 -6.51 9.29
CA CYS A 235 5.99 -6.33 7.85
C CYS A 235 7.33 -5.84 7.26
N GLN A 236 8.00 -4.89 7.90
CA GLN A 236 9.31 -4.40 7.48
C GLN A 236 10.35 -5.52 7.54
N GLU A 237 10.43 -6.24 8.64
CA GLU A 237 11.39 -7.34 8.81
C GLU A 237 11.17 -8.44 7.77
N PHE A 238 9.91 -8.85 7.56
CA PHE A 238 9.57 -9.86 6.56
C PHE A 238 10.01 -9.46 5.16
N THR A 239 9.71 -8.22 4.76
CA THR A 239 10.05 -7.73 3.43
C THR A 239 11.56 -7.54 3.24
N GLU A 240 12.27 -7.00 4.22
CA GLU A 240 13.74 -6.88 4.19
C GLU A 240 14.46 -8.23 4.15
N CYS A 241 13.96 -9.25 4.85
CA CYS A 241 14.56 -10.59 4.86
C CYS A 241 14.21 -11.38 3.59
N ARG A 242 12.95 -11.36 3.15
CA ARG A 242 12.49 -12.16 1.98
C ARG A 242 12.85 -11.53 0.64
N TYR A 243 12.94 -10.21 0.57
CA TYR A 243 13.21 -9.46 -0.66
C TYR A 243 14.44 -8.56 -0.48
N ALA A 244 15.55 -9.12 0.03
CA ALA A 244 16.79 -8.41 0.31
C ALA A 244 17.40 -7.62 -0.88
N HIS A 245 16.96 -7.89 -2.12
CA HIS A 245 17.35 -7.17 -3.33
C HIS A 245 16.39 -6.01 -3.72
N GLN A 246 15.28 -5.84 -3.01
CA GLN A 246 14.27 -4.82 -3.25
C GLN A 246 14.16 -3.88 -2.04
N HIS A 247 15.19 -3.07 -1.81
CA HIS A 247 15.29 -2.19 -0.62
C HIS A 247 14.09 -1.24 -0.43
N ASN A 248 13.41 -0.84 -1.50
CA ASN A 248 12.23 0.03 -1.45
C ASN A 248 10.90 -0.73 -1.23
N ARG A 249 10.89 -2.07 -1.17
CA ARG A 249 9.66 -2.86 -1.16
C ARG A 249 8.75 -2.50 0.01
N PHE A 250 9.28 -2.36 1.22
CA PHE A 250 8.49 -1.97 2.37
C PHE A 250 7.86 -0.56 2.22
N PRO A 251 8.63 0.51 1.92
CA PRO A 251 8.07 1.81 1.54
C PRO A 251 7.02 1.72 0.43
N ASP A 252 7.27 0.98 -0.65
CA ASP A 252 6.34 0.82 -1.78
C ASP A 252 5.00 0.21 -1.36
N LEU A 253 4.99 -0.77 -0.45
CA LEU A 253 3.77 -1.34 0.11
C LEU A 253 3.05 -0.33 1.01
N MET A 254 3.77 0.35 1.92
CA MET A 254 3.14 1.33 2.83
C MET A 254 2.56 2.54 2.09
N MET A 255 3.21 3.00 1.02
CA MET A 255 2.72 4.08 0.14
C MET A 255 1.43 3.72 -0.62
N CYS A 256 1.05 2.44 -0.68
CA CYS A 256 -0.24 2.05 -1.24
C CYS A 256 -1.42 2.34 -0.28
N LEU A 257 -1.19 2.42 1.03
CA LEU A 257 -2.27 2.58 2.01
C LEU A 257 -2.94 3.98 1.97
N PRO A 258 -2.20 5.11 1.85
CA PRO A 258 -2.80 6.43 1.63
C PRO A 258 -3.64 6.52 0.35
N GLU A 259 -3.17 5.93 -0.76
CA GLU A 259 -3.93 5.90 -2.02
C GLU A 259 -5.21 5.06 -1.88
N ILE A 260 -5.17 3.92 -1.16
CA ILE A 260 -6.36 3.13 -0.83
C ILE A 260 -7.38 3.94 -0.03
N ARG A 261 -6.93 4.65 1.02
CA ARG A 261 -7.77 5.53 1.84
C ARG A 261 -8.42 6.61 1.00
N TYR A 262 -7.65 7.29 0.15
CA TYR A 262 -8.14 8.32 -0.76
C TYR A 262 -9.21 7.79 -1.72
N ILE A 263 -8.90 6.69 -2.42
CA ILE A 263 -9.79 6.07 -3.40
C ILE A 263 -11.07 5.56 -2.73
N ALA A 264 -10.96 4.88 -1.59
CA ALA A 264 -12.12 4.37 -0.85
C ALA A 264 -13.03 5.51 -0.36
N GLY A 265 -12.44 6.59 0.16
CA GLY A 265 -13.14 7.79 0.59
C GLY A 265 -13.81 8.57 -0.56
N LYS A 266 -13.23 8.56 -1.76
CA LYS A 266 -13.88 9.11 -2.96
C LYS A 266 -14.98 8.18 -3.51
N LEU A 267 -14.74 6.87 -3.56
CA LEU A 267 -15.66 5.88 -4.12
C LEU A 267 -17.02 5.84 -3.41
N VAL A 268 -17.07 6.05 -2.08
CA VAL A 268 -18.35 6.12 -1.34
C VAL A 268 -19.21 7.34 -1.68
N ASN A 269 -18.61 8.38 -2.27
CA ASN A 269 -19.31 9.59 -2.71
C ASN A 269 -19.75 9.52 -4.18
N VAL A 270 -19.35 8.48 -4.92
CA VAL A 270 -19.83 8.25 -6.30
C VAL A 270 -21.32 7.89 -6.26
N PRO A 271 -22.19 8.58 -7.02
CA PRO A 271 -23.62 8.26 -7.06
C PRO A 271 -23.85 6.79 -7.46
N LEU A 272 -24.73 6.10 -6.72
CA LEU A 272 -24.97 4.65 -6.89
C LEU A 272 -25.32 4.25 -8.34
N GLU A 273 -26.07 5.10 -9.04
CA GLU A 273 -26.43 4.93 -10.46
C GLU A 273 -25.22 4.91 -11.41
N GLN A 274 -24.12 5.57 -11.05
CA GLN A 274 -22.89 5.61 -11.84
C GLN A 274 -21.98 4.39 -11.58
N LEU A 275 -22.12 3.69 -10.45
CA LEU A 275 -21.25 2.56 -10.10
C LEU A 275 -21.19 1.45 -11.17
N PRO A 276 -22.30 1.01 -11.81
CA PRO A 276 -22.25 0.03 -12.89
C PRO A 276 -21.39 0.48 -14.09
N LEU A 277 -21.46 1.76 -14.44
CA LEU A 277 -20.65 2.34 -15.52
C LEU A 277 -19.19 2.54 -15.12
N LEU A 278 -18.93 3.01 -13.89
CA LEU A 278 -17.59 3.13 -13.32
C LEU A 278 -16.86 1.79 -13.29
N PHE A 279 -17.49 0.74 -12.76
CA PHE A 279 -16.91 -0.61 -12.75
C PHE A 279 -16.74 -1.18 -14.17
N LYS A 280 -17.66 -0.91 -15.11
CA LYS A 280 -17.46 -1.29 -16.52
C LYS A 280 -16.21 -0.64 -17.11
N ALA A 281 -16.08 0.68 -16.97
CA ALA A 281 -14.99 1.45 -17.56
C ALA A 281 -13.63 1.08 -16.94
N LEU A 282 -13.58 0.97 -15.60
CA LEU A 282 -12.41 0.51 -14.84
C LEU A 282 -11.95 -0.88 -15.28
N LEU A 283 -12.83 -1.88 -15.23
CA LEU A 283 -12.45 -3.27 -15.46
C LEU A 283 -12.07 -3.54 -16.93
N HIS A 284 -12.74 -2.88 -17.88
CA HIS A 284 -12.34 -2.86 -19.28
C HIS A 284 -10.93 -2.27 -19.47
N SER A 285 -10.61 -1.19 -18.75
CA SER A 285 -9.31 -0.53 -18.81
C SER A 285 -8.21 -1.38 -18.18
N CYS A 286 -8.47 -2.11 -17.09
CA CYS A 286 -7.51 -3.07 -16.55
C CYS A 286 -7.21 -4.19 -17.55
N ARG A 287 -8.23 -4.83 -18.15
CA ARG A 287 -8.05 -5.94 -19.10
C ARG A 287 -7.30 -5.55 -20.39
N THR A 288 -7.66 -4.43 -21.00
CA THR A 288 -7.07 -3.98 -22.28
C THR A 288 -5.59 -3.58 -22.19
N ASN A 289 -5.08 -3.33 -20.98
CA ASN A 289 -3.65 -3.07 -20.75
C ASN A 289 -2.86 -4.36 -20.44
N LEU A 290 -3.47 -5.37 -19.81
CA LEU A 290 -2.83 -6.69 -19.61
C LEU A 290 -2.52 -7.40 -20.95
N SER A 291 -3.25 -7.08 -22.02
CA SER A 291 -3.01 -7.63 -23.36
C SER A 291 -1.92 -6.91 -24.16
N LYS A 292 -1.15 -6.01 -23.54
CA LYS A 292 -0.11 -5.19 -24.19
C LYS A 292 1.28 -5.31 -23.54
N GLU A 293 1.41 -6.09 -22.48
CA GLU A 293 2.67 -6.44 -21.79
C GLU A 293 3.01 -7.93 -22.02
#